data_AF-A0A963MW32-F1
#
_entry.id   AF-A0A963MW32-F1
#
_cell.length_a   1.000
_cell.length_b   1.000
_cell.length_c   1.000
_cell.angle_alpha   90.00
_cell.angle_beta   90.00
_cell.angle_gamma   90.00
#
_symmetry.space_group_name_H-M   'P 1'
#
loop_
_entity.id
_entity.type
_entity.pdbx_description
1 polymer ?
#
loop_
_entity_poly.entity_id
_entity_poly.type
_entity_poly.pdbx_seq_one_letter_code
_entity_poly.pdbx_strand_id
1 'polypeptide(L)'
;MKKRLREIASELIKIAAMRQLREAPSIAPPSGAFDEFVARFPYDETEDQAASIDAVLEDLNAGRPMDRLVCGDVGFGKTEVALRAAFVAALNGLQVAVVVPTTLLARQHYKTFSERFRGLPVRIAQASRLVGSKELVDVKAGLKAGDIDIVVGTHALLGKQIEFARLGLIIID
;
A
#
# COMPACT_ATOMS: atom_id res chain seq x y z
N MET A 1 18.74 -20.32 -22.13
CA MET A 1 17.90 -20.45 -20.91
C MET A 1 18.70 -20.33 -19.61
N LYS A 2 19.73 -21.18 -19.35
CA LYS A 2 20.56 -21.12 -18.11
C LYS A 2 21.24 -19.76 -17.88
N LYS A 3 21.72 -19.08 -18.93
CA LYS A 3 22.36 -17.75 -18.83
C LYS A 3 21.38 -16.67 -18.34
N ARG A 4 20.22 -16.56 -18.99
CA ARG A 4 19.15 -15.63 -18.61
C ARG A 4 18.65 -15.85 -17.18
N LEU A 5 18.53 -17.12 -16.75
CA LEU A 5 18.10 -17.45 -15.39
C LEU A 5 19.14 -16.98 -14.35
N ARG A 6 20.43 -17.15 -14.64
CA ARG A 6 21.52 -16.64 -13.80
C ARG A 6 21.57 -15.11 -13.77
N GLU A 7 21.32 -14.45 -14.90
CA GLU A 7 21.26 -12.98 -14.97
C GLU A 7 20.13 -12.44 -14.07
N ILE A 8 18.92 -12.97 -14.18
CA ILE A 8 17.78 -12.57 -13.33
C ILE A 8 18.07 -12.82 -11.85
N ALA A 9 18.60 -14.01 -11.51
CA ALA A 9 18.94 -14.32 -10.12
C ALA A 9 20.00 -13.35 -9.56
N SER A 10 21.02 -13.02 -10.36
CA SER A 10 22.05 -12.04 -9.97
C SER A 10 21.46 -10.65 -9.75
N GLU A 11 20.52 -10.21 -10.58
CA GLU A 11 19.85 -8.92 -10.41
C GLU A 11 18.98 -8.88 -9.15
N LEU A 12 18.20 -9.92 -8.90
CA LEU A 12 17.36 -10.02 -7.69
C LEU A 12 18.19 -10.02 -6.41
N ILE A 13 19.30 -10.76 -6.38
CA ILE A 13 20.24 -10.77 -5.25
C ILE A 13 20.82 -9.37 -5.03
N LYS A 14 21.23 -8.70 -6.11
CA LYS A 14 21.76 -7.33 -6.04
C LYS A 14 20.72 -6.36 -5.46
N ILE A 15 19.47 -6.46 -5.88
CA ILE A 15 18.37 -5.62 -5.36
C ILE A 15 18.12 -5.90 -3.88
N ALA A 16 18.05 -7.17 -3.49
CA ALA A 16 17.87 -7.57 -2.10
C ALA A 16 19.01 -7.04 -1.20
N ALA A 17 20.27 -7.17 -1.64
CA ALA A 17 21.42 -6.64 -0.92
C ALA A 17 21.38 -5.11 -0.80
N MET A 18 21.03 -4.40 -1.88
CA MET A 18 20.89 -2.94 -1.84
C MET A 18 19.80 -2.49 -0.87
N ARG A 19 18.71 -3.25 -0.71
CA ARG A 19 17.65 -2.93 0.26
C ARG A 19 18.10 -3.12 1.71
N GLN A 20 18.89 -4.15 2.00
CA GLN A 20 19.42 -4.39 3.35
C GLN A 20 20.37 -3.28 3.82
N LEU A 21 21.03 -2.60 2.88
CA LEU A 21 21.95 -1.50 3.17
C LEU A 21 21.27 -0.12 3.19
N ARG A 22 19.99 -0.03 2.79
CA ARG A 22 19.25 1.23 2.78
C ARG A 22 18.49 1.41 4.08
N GLU A 23 18.55 2.62 4.59
CA GLU A 23 17.67 3.06 5.66
C GLU A 23 16.32 3.50 5.09
N ALA A 24 15.26 3.19 5.82
CA ALA A 24 13.92 3.70 5.57
C ALA A 24 13.34 4.23 6.89
N PRO A 25 12.41 5.19 6.84
CA PRO A 25 11.66 5.58 8.04
C PRO A 25 11.04 4.35 8.69
N SER A 26 11.23 4.23 10.00
CA SER A 26 10.53 3.24 10.82
C SER A 26 9.11 3.74 11.07
N ILE A 27 8.12 2.90 10.75
CA ILE A 27 6.70 3.26 10.80
C ILE A 27 6.02 2.30 11.76
N ALA A 28 5.72 2.78 12.96
CA ALA A 28 5.04 2.00 14.00
C ALA A 28 3.52 2.25 13.99
N PRO A 29 2.69 1.26 14.35
CA PRO A 29 1.26 1.48 14.54
C PRO A 29 1.00 2.55 15.61
N PRO A 30 0.16 3.57 15.34
CA PRO A 30 -0.19 4.56 16.35
C PRO A 30 -1.01 3.91 17.48
N SER A 31 -0.55 4.10 18.72
CA SER A 31 -1.19 3.53 19.91
C SER A 31 -2.66 3.98 20.03
N GLY A 32 -3.55 3.03 20.35
CA GLY A 32 -4.99 3.25 20.49
C GLY A 32 -5.73 3.37 19.15
N ALA A 33 -5.29 4.27 18.26
CA ALA A 33 -5.93 4.47 16.96
C ALA A 33 -5.87 3.22 16.07
N PHE A 34 -4.77 2.46 16.15
CA PHE A 34 -4.68 1.18 15.44
C PHE A 34 -5.68 0.15 15.98
N ASP A 35 -5.80 0.02 17.30
CA ASP A 35 -6.75 -0.91 17.94
C ASP A 35 -8.20 -0.56 17.56
N GLU A 36 -8.55 0.73 17.53
CA GLU A 36 -9.86 1.19 17.06
C GLU A 36 -10.11 0.87 15.58
N PHE A 37 -9.09 0.95 14.74
CA PHE A 37 -9.20 0.59 13.32
C PHE A 37 -9.39 -0.93 13.14
N VAL A 38 -8.65 -1.73 13.91
CA VAL A 38 -8.75 -3.19 13.95
C VAL A 38 -10.14 -3.62 14.43
N ALA A 39 -10.67 -3.00 15.48
CA ALA A 39 -11.99 -3.32 16.04
C ALA A 39 -13.16 -3.06 15.09
N ARG A 40 -12.97 -2.29 14.01
CA ARG A 40 -13.97 -2.08 12.95
C ARG A 40 -14.05 -3.22 11.95
N PHE A 41 -13.10 -4.16 11.97
CA PHE A 41 -13.14 -5.34 11.12
C PHE A 41 -14.15 -6.35 11.70
N PRO A 42 -15.22 -6.73 10.95
CA PRO A 42 -16.33 -7.47 11.53
C PRO A 42 -16.13 -9.00 11.54
N TYR A 43 -14.91 -9.46 11.29
CA TYR A 43 -14.58 -10.89 11.19
C TYR A 43 -13.41 -11.21 12.13
N ASP A 44 -13.42 -12.43 12.66
CA ASP A 44 -12.27 -12.97 13.37
C ASP A 44 -11.17 -13.35 12.38
N GLU A 45 -9.94 -13.06 12.79
CA GLU A 45 -8.75 -13.35 11.99
C GLU A 45 -8.36 -14.82 12.13
N THR A 46 -7.88 -15.41 11.03
CA THR A 46 -7.20 -16.70 11.12
C THR A 46 -5.78 -16.51 11.65
N GLU A 47 -5.18 -17.59 12.16
CA GLU A 47 -3.79 -17.57 12.63
C GLU A 47 -2.82 -17.13 11.53
N ASP A 48 -2.99 -17.64 10.30
CA ASP A 48 -2.18 -17.24 9.14
C ASP A 48 -2.35 -15.76 8.76
N GLN A 49 -3.57 -15.23 8.91
CA GLN A 49 -3.86 -13.82 8.64
C GLN A 49 -3.21 -12.92 9.68
N ALA A 50 -3.36 -13.26 10.97
CA ALA A 50 -2.73 -12.54 12.07
C ALA A 50 -1.21 -12.54 11.92
N ALA A 51 -0.59 -13.70 11.68
CA ALA A 51 0.85 -13.81 11.43
C ALA A 51 1.31 -12.98 10.22
N SER A 52 0.50 -12.91 9.16
CA SER A 52 0.81 -12.07 8.00
C SER A 52 0.73 -10.58 8.31
N ILE A 53 -0.22 -10.16 9.16
CA ILE A 53 -0.36 -8.77 9.61
C ILE A 53 0.85 -8.40 10.47
N ASP A 54 1.16 -9.19 11.49
CA ASP A 54 2.29 -8.92 12.39
C ASP A 54 3.60 -8.83 11.63
N ALA A 55 3.85 -9.74 10.70
CA ALA A 55 5.07 -9.73 9.89
C ALA A 55 5.16 -8.49 8.97
N VAL A 56 4.04 -7.96 8.47
CA VAL A 56 4.01 -6.69 7.73
C VAL A 56 4.29 -5.51 8.65
N LEU A 57 3.70 -5.48 9.84
CA LEU A 57 3.90 -4.40 10.81
C LEU A 57 5.34 -4.36 11.32
N GLU A 58 5.94 -5.52 11.59
CA GLU A 58 7.34 -5.65 11.96
C GLU A 58 8.27 -5.12 10.86
N ASP A 59 8.02 -5.50 9.60
CA ASP A 59 8.83 -5.02 8.47
C ASP A 59 8.71 -3.50 8.27
N LEU A 60 7.51 -2.92 8.44
CA LEU A 60 7.30 -1.46 8.40
C LEU A 60 8.07 -0.73 9.51
N ASN A 61 8.23 -1.37 10.66
CA ASN A 61 8.94 -0.82 11.81
C ASN A 61 10.46 -1.07 11.79
N ALA A 62 10.96 -1.91 10.88
CA ALA A 62 12.34 -2.42 10.90
C ALA A 62 13.44 -1.40 10.51
N GLY A 63 13.08 -0.19 10.08
CA GLY A 63 14.06 0.84 9.68
C GLY A 63 14.78 0.57 8.35
N ARG A 64 14.31 -0.41 7.58
CA ARG A 64 14.80 -0.79 6.25
C ARG A 64 13.63 -0.98 5.30
N PRO A 65 13.80 -0.78 3.97
CA PRO A 65 12.72 -0.98 3.01
C PRO A 65 12.13 -2.40 3.08
N MET A 66 10.82 -2.50 3.33
CA MET A 66 10.06 -3.75 3.24
C MET A 66 9.99 -4.23 1.78
N ASP A 67 10.12 -5.54 1.58
CA ASP A 67 9.84 -6.22 0.31
C ASP A 67 9.19 -7.57 0.63
N ARG A 68 7.85 -7.56 0.77
CA ARG A 68 7.09 -8.72 1.22
C ARG A 68 6.05 -9.13 0.18
N LEU A 69 5.94 -10.44 -0.01
CA LEU A 69 4.87 -11.07 -0.79
C LEU A 69 3.93 -11.79 0.17
N VAL A 70 2.64 -11.41 0.14
CA VAL A 70 1.59 -12.10 0.89
C VAL A 70 0.81 -12.99 -0.08
N CYS A 71 0.89 -14.30 0.13
CA CYS A 71 0.20 -15.30 -0.68
C CYS A 71 -1.00 -15.87 0.08
N GLY A 72 -2.09 -16.14 -0.63
CA GLY A 72 -3.27 -16.79 -0.06
C GLY A 72 -4.40 -16.84 -1.08
N ASP A 73 -5.37 -17.73 -0.89
CA ASP A 73 -6.49 -17.90 -1.81
C ASP A 73 -7.42 -16.68 -1.81
N VAL A 74 -8.31 -16.62 -2.80
CA VAL A 74 -9.34 -15.59 -2.87
C VAL A 74 -10.23 -15.68 -1.61
N GLY A 75 -10.42 -14.56 -0.93
CA GLY A 75 -11.22 -14.50 0.31
C GLY A 75 -10.43 -14.66 1.61
N PHE A 76 -9.13 -14.97 1.58
CA PHE A 76 -8.30 -15.16 2.78
C PHE A 76 -7.85 -13.85 3.46
N GLY A 77 -8.58 -12.75 3.27
CA GLY A 77 -8.32 -11.51 4.00
C GLY A 77 -7.06 -10.74 3.59
N LYS A 78 -6.45 -11.00 2.42
CA LYS A 78 -5.29 -10.22 1.91
C LYS A 78 -5.54 -8.71 1.89
N THR A 79 -6.76 -8.31 1.54
CA THR A 79 -7.19 -6.91 1.56
C THR A 79 -7.10 -6.31 2.97
N GLU A 80 -7.35 -7.10 4.02
CA GLU A 80 -7.23 -6.63 5.41
C GLU A 80 -5.79 -6.33 5.79
N VAL A 81 -4.86 -7.22 5.39
CA VAL A 81 -3.43 -7.02 5.57
C VAL A 81 -2.99 -5.70 4.92
N ALA A 82 -3.43 -5.46 3.68
CA ALA A 82 -3.17 -4.22 2.95
C ALA A 82 -3.78 -2.97 3.62
N LEU A 83 -5.03 -3.08 4.11
CA LEU A 83 -5.72 -1.97 4.79
C LEU A 83 -4.99 -1.55 6.08
N ARG A 84 -4.54 -2.51 6.89
CA ARG A 84 -3.79 -2.23 8.13
C ARG A 84 -2.43 -1.61 7.85
N ALA A 85 -1.71 -2.13 6.86
CA ALA A 85 -0.45 -1.54 6.41
C ALA A 85 -0.63 -0.09 5.92
N ALA A 86 -1.66 0.14 5.09
CA ALA A 86 -2.00 1.47 4.59
C ALA A 86 -2.41 2.43 5.70
N PHE A 87 -3.15 1.95 6.71
CA PHE A 87 -3.50 2.74 7.88
C PHE A 87 -2.26 3.19 8.63
N VAL A 88 -1.35 2.26 8.94
CA VAL A 88 -0.13 2.58 9.68
C VAL A 88 0.73 3.59 8.91
N ALA A 89 0.90 3.42 7.60
CA ALA A 89 1.63 4.37 6.77
C ALA A 89 0.95 5.76 6.71
N ALA A 90 -0.36 5.81 6.46
CA ALA A 90 -1.11 7.07 6.32
C ALA A 90 -1.13 7.88 7.63
N LEU A 91 -1.34 7.22 8.77
CA LEU A 91 -1.41 7.90 10.07
C LEU A 91 -0.04 8.34 10.59
N ASN A 92 1.05 7.80 10.04
CA ASN A 92 2.41 8.33 10.21
C ASN A 92 2.75 9.43 9.19
N GLY A 93 1.74 9.95 8.48
CA GLY A 93 1.89 11.07 7.56
C GLY A 93 2.55 10.70 6.23
N LEU A 94 2.63 9.43 5.86
CA LEU A 94 3.19 9.00 4.57
C LEU A 94 2.09 8.73 3.56
N GLN A 95 2.39 8.94 2.28
CA GLN A 95 1.46 8.61 1.20
C GLN A 95 1.54 7.11 0.84
N VAL A 96 0.40 6.54 0.49
CA VAL A 96 0.24 5.14 0.08
C VAL A 96 -0.28 5.06 -1.35
N ALA A 97 0.38 4.27 -2.18
CA ALA A 97 -0.09 3.93 -3.52
C ALA A 97 -0.58 2.47 -3.55
N VAL A 98 -1.85 2.26 -3.86
CA VAL A 98 -2.44 0.93 -4.10
C VAL A 98 -2.58 0.73 -5.60
N VAL A 99 -1.70 -0.08 -6.18
CA VAL A 99 -1.62 -0.34 -7.62
C VAL A 99 -2.31 -1.67 -7.92
N VAL A 100 -3.32 -1.62 -8.77
CA VAL A 100 -4.15 -2.78 -9.15
C VAL A 100 -4.11 -3.03 -10.67
N PRO A 101 -4.46 -4.22 -11.19
CA PRO A 101 -4.22 -4.52 -12.60
C PRO A 101 -5.33 -3.99 -13.52
N THR A 102 -6.54 -3.76 -12.97
CA THR A 102 -7.71 -3.33 -13.77
C THR A 102 -8.44 -2.15 -13.16
N THR A 103 -9.08 -1.38 -14.02
CA THR A 103 -9.93 -0.25 -13.62
C THR A 103 -11.10 -0.70 -12.72
N LEU A 104 -11.61 -1.92 -12.91
CA LEU A 104 -12.67 -2.49 -12.07
C LEU A 104 -12.17 -2.75 -10.65
N LEU A 105 -11.00 -3.39 -10.51
CA LEU A 105 -10.37 -3.60 -9.20
C LEU A 105 -10.02 -2.27 -8.54
N ALA A 106 -9.61 -1.25 -9.32
CA ALA A 106 -9.32 0.07 -8.76
C ALA A 106 -10.57 0.68 -8.11
N ARG A 107 -11.74 0.54 -8.75
CA ARG A 107 -13.01 0.98 -8.19
C ARG A 107 -13.41 0.16 -6.96
N GLN A 108 -13.22 -1.16 -6.98
CA GLN A 108 -13.54 -2.03 -5.85
C GLN A 108 -12.70 -1.70 -4.62
N HIS A 109 -11.37 -1.64 -4.78
CA HIS A 109 -10.46 -1.25 -3.71
C HIS A 109 -10.72 0.17 -3.23
N TYR A 110 -10.91 1.14 -4.14
CA TYR A 110 -11.26 2.50 -3.74
C TYR A 110 -12.50 2.55 -2.86
N LYS A 111 -13.55 1.78 -3.20
CA LYS A 111 -14.75 1.65 -2.38
C LYS A 111 -14.44 1.06 -1.00
N THR A 112 -13.77 -0.09 -0.94
CA THR A 112 -13.42 -0.77 0.32
C THR A 112 -12.57 0.12 1.23
N PHE A 113 -11.55 0.76 0.68
CA PHE A 113 -10.69 1.70 1.40
C PHE A 113 -11.49 2.90 1.91
N SER A 114 -12.28 3.55 1.05
CA SER A 114 -13.11 4.69 1.47
C SER A 114 -14.10 4.32 2.58
N GLU A 115 -14.67 3.12 2.52
CA GLU A 115 -15.59 2.63 3.55
C GLU A 115 -14.88 2.36 4.88
N ARG A 116 -13.71 1.73 4.85
CA ARG A 116 -12.93 1.39 6.05
C ARG A 116 -12.29 2.58 6.75
N PHE A 117 -11.88 3.58 5.97
CA PHE A 117 -11.28 4.81 6.50
C PHE A 117 -12.30 5.91 6.81
N ARG A 118 -13.59 5.62 6.71
CA ARG A 118 -14.65 6.60 6.97
C ARG A 118 -14.56 7.13 8.41
N GLY A 119 -14.65 8.45 8.53
CA GLY A 119 -14.54 9.16 9.81
C GLY A 119 -13.11 9.30 10.34
N LEU A 120 -12.11 8.86 9.59
CA LEU A 120 -10.70 9.14 9.89
C LEU A 120 -10.21 10.36 9.08
N PRO A 121 -9.18 11.08 9.57
CA PRO A 121 -8.60 12.21 8.87
C PRO A 121 -7.64 11.74 7.74
N VAL A 122 -8.11 10.84 6.88
CA VAL A 122 -7.34 10.26 5.77
C VAL A 122 -8.08 10.54 4.46
N ARG A 123 -7.43 11.23 3.53
CA ARG A 123 -7.97 11.54 2.21
C ARG A 123 -7.58 10.46 1.22
N ILE A 124 -8.60 9.81 0.66
CA ILE A 124 -8.46 8.71 -0.30
C ILE A 124 -8.93 9.18 -1.67
N ALA A 125 -8.15 8.88 -2.70
CA ALA A 125 -8.48 9.20 -4.08
C ALA A 125 -8.41 7.97 -4.99
N GLN A 126 -9.13 8.03 -6.12
CA GLN A 126 -9.05 7.05 -7.19
C GLN A 126 -8.33 7.65 -8.40
N ALA A 127 -7.40 6.90 -8.99
CA ALA A 127 -6.73 7.25 -10.24
C ALA A 127 -6.93 6.13 -11.27
N SER A 128 -8.02 6.19 -12.03
CA SER A 128 -8.38 5.15 -13.00
C SER A 128 -9.08 5.71 -14.23
N ARG A 129 -9.25 4.91 -15.29
CA ARG A 129 -9.99 5.31 -16.49
C ARG A 129 -11.47 5.62 -16.26
N LEU A 130 -12.04 5.24 -15.12
CA LEU A 130 -13.42 5.57 -14.75
C LEU A 130 -13.55 6.96 -14.11
N VAL A 131 -12.43 7.60 -13.78
CA VAL A 131 -12.38 8.91 -13.15
C VAL A 131 -12.31 9.99 -14.23
N GLY A 132 -13.07 11.07 -14.06
CA GLY A 132 -13.12 12.17 -15.02
C GLY A 132 -11.76 12.85 -15.18
N SER A 133 -11.49 13.43 -16.35
CA SER A 133 -10.20 14.09 -16.64
C SER A 133 -9.87 15.22 -15.66
N LYS A 134 -10.88 16.03 -15.29
CA LYS A 134 -10.74 17.10 -14.29
C LYS A 134 -10.34 16.55 -12.92
N GLU A 135 -11.06 15.54 -12.44
CA GLU A 135 -10.78 14.90 -11.15
C GLU A 135 -9.41 14.23 -11.14
N LEU A 136 -8.97 13.61 -12.23
CA LEU A 136 -7.60 13.08 -12.35
C LEU A 136 -6.52 14.17 -12.26
N VAL A 137 -6.78 15.37 -12.77
CA VAL A 137 -5.86 16.51 -12.62
C VAL A 137 -5.79 16.94 -11.15
N ASP A 138 -6.93 17.01 -10.48
CA ASP A 138 -7.01 17.35 -9.06
C ASP A 138 -6.30 16.30 -8.19
N VAL A 139 -6.45 15.00 -8.51
CA VAL A 139 -5.74 13.91 -7.83
C VAL A 139 -4.23 14.04 -7.99
N LYS A 140 -3.74 14.34 -9.20
CA LYS A 140 -2.30 14.56 -9.42
C LYS A 140 -1.77 15.74 -8.63
N ALA A 141 -2.51 16.86 -8.60
CA ALA A 141 -2.15 18.03 -7.84
C ALA A 141 -2.12 17.74 -6.33
N GLY A 142 -3.16 17.05 -5.83
CA GLY A 142 -3.26 16.67 -4.42
C GLY A 142 -2.17 15.67 -3.98
N LEU A 143 -1.78 14.74 -4.85
CA LEU A 143 -0.65 13.85 -4.59
C LEU A 143 0.67 14.60 -4.47
N LYS A 144 0.91 15.56 -5.37
CA LYS A 144 2.11 16.40 -5.38
C LYS A 144 2.17 17.36 -4.18
N ALA A 145 1.02 17.90 -3.76
CA ALA A 145 0.92 18.74 -2.57
C ALA A 145 0.98 17.93 -1.26
N GLY A 146 0.73 16.61 -1.33
CA GLY A 146 0.62 15.76 -0.15
C GLY A 146 -0.69 15.93 0.60
N ASP A 147 -1.73 16.40 -0.09
CA ASP A 147 -3.12 16.49 0.36
C ASP A 147 -3.87 15.17 0.28
N ILE A 148 -3.40 14.23 -0.55
CA ILE A 148 -3.98 12.89 -0.69
C ILE A 148 -3.04 11.90 0.00
N ASP A 149 -3.58 11.20 0.99
CA ASP A 149 -2.83 10.24 1.81
C ASP A 149 -2.79 8.87 1.14
N ILE A 150 -3.90 8.43 0.54
CA ILE A 150 -3.99 7.13 -0.14
C ILE A 150 -4.54 7.32 -1.55
N VAL A 151 -3.86 6.77 -2.56
CA VAL A 151 -4.39 6.70 -3.92
C VAL A 151 -4.51 5.25 -4.37
N VAL A 152 -5.69 4.89 -4.87
CA VAL A 152 -5.96 3.60 -5.49
C VAL A 152 -6.05 3.78 -7.00
N GLY A 153 -5.24 3.06 -7.76
CA GLY A 153 -5.19 3.24 -9.20
C GLY A 153 -4.54 2.08 -9.93
N THR A 154 -4.50 2.18 -11.25
CA THR A 154 -3.83 1.18 -12.07
C THR A 154 -2.33 1.48 -12.19
N HIS A 155 -1.62 0.74 -13.04
CA HIS A 155 -0.23 1.05 -13.43
C HIS A 155 0.01 2.50 -13.88
N ALA A 156 -1.05 3.27 -14.19
CA ALA A 156 -0.95 4.71 -14.42
C ALA A 156 -0.31 5.46 -13.24
N LEU A 157 -0.42 4.94 -12.01
CA LEU A 157 0.25 5.46 -10.82
C LEU A 157 1.78 5.41 -10.90
N LEU A 158 2.33 4.55 -11.75
CA LEU A 158 3.78 4.39 -11.98
C LEU A 158 4.29 5.27 -13.13
N GLY A 159 3.42 6.05 -13.75
CA GLY A 159 3.77 6.93 -14.85
C GLY A 159 4.48 8.20 -14.39
N LYS A 160 5.32 8.77 -15.27
CA LYS A 160 6.10 10.01 -15.00
C LYS A 160 5.27 11.24 -14.63
N GLN A 161 3.95 11.20 -14.85
CA GLN A 161 3.04 12.30 -14.53
C GLN A 161 2.54 12.27 -13.08
N ILE A 162 2.92 11.25 -12.30
CA ILE A 162 2.55 11.10 -10.91
C ILE A 162 3.76 11.47 -10.07
N GLU A 163 3.59 12.49 -9.24
CA GLU A 163 4.56 12.96 -8.27
C GLU A 163 3.93 12.88 -6.89
N PHE A 164 4.59 12.18 -5.97
CA PHE A 164 4.19 12.11 -4.57
C PHE A 164 5.07 13.07 -3.76
N ALA A 165 4.46 13.76 -2.79
CA ALA A 165 5.21 14.56 -1.83
C ALA A 165 6.06 13.69 -0.88
N ARG A 166 5.52 12.55 -0.43
CA ARG A 166 6.12 11.69 0.60
C ARG A 166 5.62 10.24 0.53
N LEU A 167 5.81 9.58 -0.61
CA LEU A 167 5.44 8.16 -0.79
C LEU A 167 6.23 7.28 0.19
N GLY A 168 5.51 6.58 1.06
CA GLY A 168 6.10 5.67 2.06
C GLY A 168 5.74 4.20 1.87
N LEU A 169 4.63 3.90 1.21
CA LEU A 169 4.19 2.52 0.99
C LEU A 169 3.59 2.34 -0.40
N ILE A 170 3.96 1.24 -1.06
CA ILE A 170 3.34 0.77 -2.29
C ILE A 170 2.75 -0.62 -2.00
N ILE A 171 1.47 -0.77 -2.27
CA ILE A 171 0.75 -2.04 -2.23
C ILE A 171 0.44 -2.41 -3.67
N ILE A 172 0.78 -3.63 -4.07
CA ILE A 172 0.51 -4.15 -5.42
C ILE A 172 -0.41 -5.35 -5.27
N ASP A 173 -1.57 -5.27 -5.91
CA ASP A 173 -2.55 -6.35 -6.09
C ASP A 173 -2.80 -6.57 -7.59
#